data_AF-A0A2T6AN21-F1
#
_entry.id   AF-A0A2T6AN21-F1
#
_cell.length_a   1.000
_cell.length_b   1.000
_cell.length_c   1.000
_cell.angle_alpha   90.00
_cell.angle_beta   90.00
_cell.angle_gamma   90.00
#
_symmetry.space_group_name_H-M   'P 1'
#
loop_
_entity.id
_entity.type
_entity.pdbx_description
1 polymer ?
#
loop_
_entity_poly.entity_id
_entity_poly.type
_entity_poly.pdbx_seq_one_letter_code
_entity_poly.pdbx_strand_id
1 'polypeptide(L)'
;MKSDPKIEIAEHLKRSRKEKGFTQASLSEKTGLSLRSIQRIEKAEVKPRAYSLNKLSEALDTTFEISTKESQIESSSNIAIKLIVSIGSLFLIILGAMAFLSQSNSFPETDFELQVYWFFIVLALVLIQVFIWKSSKN
;
A
#
# COMPACT_ATOMS: atom_id res chain seq x y z
N MET A 1 -33.06 -5.68 2.24
CA MET A 1 -32.38 -6.47 1.20
C MET A 1 -31.17 -5.68 0.75
N LYS A 2 -29.94 -6.09 1.08
CA LYS A 2 -28.72 -5.34 0.69
C LYS A 2 -28.46 -5.65 -0.79
N SER A 3 -28.55 -4.64 -1.66
CA SER A 3 -28.30 -4.77 -3.10
C SER A 3 -26.85 -5.19 -3.37
N ASP A 4 -26.62 -5.97 -4.43
CA ASP A 4 -25.26 -6.30 -4.88
C ASP A 4 -24.51 -4.97 -5.14
N PRO A 5 -23.32 -4.75 -4.55
CA PRO A 5 -22.57 -3.51 -4.72
C PRO A 5 -22.30 -3.16 -6.19
N LYS A 6 -22.23 -4.14 -7.10
CA LYS A 6 -22.12 -3.88 -8.55
C LYS A 6 -23.34 -3.17 -9.12
N ILE A 7 -24.53 -3.51 -8.65
CA ILE A 7 -25.80 -2.92 -9.12
C ILE A 7 -25.90 -1.47 -8.65
N GLU A 8 -25.55 -1.20 -7.39
CA GLU A 8 -25.58 0.15 -6.82
C GLU A 8 -24.63 1.10 -7.57
N ILE A 9 -23.41 0.64 -7.88
CA ILE A 9 -22.45 1.41 -8.68
C ILE A 9 -22.98 1.62 -10.10
N ALA A 10 -23.58 0.60 -10.72
CA ALA A 10 -24.12 0.68 -12.07
C ALA A 10 -25.24 1.72 -12.18
N GLU A 11 -26.17 1.71 -11.22
CA GLU A 11 -27.27 2.68 -11.15
C GLU A 11 -26.76 4.09 -10.87
N HIS A 12 -25.84 4.23 -9.91
CA HIS A 12 -25.22 5.51 -9.58
C HIS A 12 -24.48 6.12 -10.78
N LEU A 13 -23.73 5.29 -11.51
CA LEU A 13 -23.00 5.69 -12.71
C LEU A 13 -23.97 6.16 -13.80
N LYS A 14 -24.98 5.35 -14.09
CA LYS A 14 -25.97 5.64 -15.13
C LYS A 14 -26.76 6.91 -14.82
N ARG A 15 -27.11 7.12 -13.55
CA ARG A 15 -27.79 8.33 -13.08
C ARG A 15 -26.89 9.56 -13.23
N SER A 16 -25.70 9.54 -12.65
CA SER A 16 -24.74 10.66 -12.70
C SER A 16 -24.37 11.04 -14.13
N ARG A 17 -24.17 10.03 -15.01
CA ARG A 17 -23.88 10.27 -16.43
C ARG A 17 -25.02 11.03 -17.12
N LYS A 18 -26.27 10.64 -16.85
CA LYS A 18 -27.45 11.29 -17.42
C LYS A 18 -27.64 12.70 -16.88
N GLU A 19 -27.43 12.91 -15.58
CA GLU A 19 -27.50 14.24 -14.94
C GLU A 19 -26.48 15.22 -15.56
N LYS A 20 -25.30 14.73 -15.94
CA LYS A 20 -24.27 15.52 -16.65
C LYS A 20 -24.49 15.62 -18.17
N GLY A 21 -25.52 14.97 -18.72
CA GLY A 21 -25.83 14.98 -20.16
C GLY A 21 -24.84 14.20 -21.04
N PHE A 22 -24.03 13.30 -20.47
CA PHE A 22 -23.03 12.57 -21.24
C PHE A 22 -23.61 11.33 -21.93
N THR A 23 -23.18 11.08 -23.16
CA THR A 23 -23.35 9.76 -23.80
C THR A 23 -22.34 8.78 -23.23
N GLN A 24 -22.55 7.47 -23.41
CA GLN A 24 -21.55 6.46 -23.00
C GLN A 24 -20.21 6.67 -23.74
N ALA A 25 -20.25 7.11 -25.00
CA ALA A 25 -19.05 7.46 -25.78
C ALA A 25 -18.34 8.69 -25.23
N SER A 26 -19.07 9.77 -24.94
CA SER A 26 -18.49 11.00 -24.36
C SER A 26 -17.88 10.75 -22.98
N LEU A 27 -18.52 9.93 -22.13
CA LEU A 27 -17.94 9.54 -20.85
C LEU A 27 -16.68 8.68 -21.04
N SER A 28 -16.65 7.83 -22.08
CA SER A 28 -15.48 7.00 -22.41
C SER A 28 -14.28 7.86 -22.76
N GLU A 29 -14.48 8.91 -23.56
CA GLU A 29 -13.44 9.87 -23.92
C GLU A 29 -12.96 10.68 -22.71
N LYS A 30 -13.89 11.20 -21.89
CA LYS A 30 -13.54 11.98 -20.68
C LYS A 30 -12.75 11.17 -19.65
N THR A 31 -13.09 9.90 -19.47
CA THR A 31 -12.50 9.05 -18.42
C THR A 31 -11.27 8.29 -18.92
N GLY A 32 -11.04 8.24 -20.23
CA GLY A 32 -10.04 7.36 -20.86
C GLY A 32 -10.36 5.87 -20.74
N LEU A 33 -11.58 5.51 -20.31
CA LEU A 33 -12.03 4.11 -20.25
C LEU A 33 -12.64 3.72 -21.60
N SER A 34 -12.53 2.44 -21.97
CA SER A 34 -13.18 1.98 -23.20
C SER A 34 -14.71 2.07 -23.10
N LEU A 35 -15.38 2.34 -24.22
CA LEU A 35 -16.85 2.32 -24.31
C LEU A 35 -17.42 1.00 -23.77
N ARG A 36 -16.78 -0.13 -24.11
CA ARG A 36 -17.16 -1.46 -23.61
C ARG A 36 -17.06 -1.54 -22.09
N SER A 37 -16.04 -0.95 -21.48
CA SER A 37 -15.90 -0.92 -20.02
C SER A 37 -17.07 -0.19 -19.37
N ILE A 38 -17.42 1.00 -19.87
CA ILE A 38 -18.56 1.79 -19.34
C ILE A 38 -19.86 1.00 -19.47
N GLN A 39 -20.12 0.39 -20.62
CA GLN A 39 -21.32 -0.42 -20.85
C GLN A 39 -21.42 -1.59 -19.88
N ARG A 40 -20.32 -2.32 -19.65
CA ARG A 40 -20.28 -3.46 -18.73
C ARG A 40 -20.50 -3.03 -17.28
N ILE A 41 -19.97 -1.87 -16.89
CA ILE A 41 -20.19 -1.31 -15.54
C ILE A 41 -21.67 -0.89 -15.39
N GLU A 42 -22.26 -0.18 -16.37
CA GLU A 42 -23.68 0.22 -16.32
C GLU A 42 -24.66 -0.96 -16.38
N LYS A 43 -24.22 -2.12 -16.88
CA LYS A 43 -24.97 -3.39 -16.86
C LYS A 43 -24.70 -4.25 -15.63
N ALA A 44 -23.88 -3.78 -14.68
CA ALA A 44 -23.43 -4.53 -13.51
C ALA A 44 -22.70 -5.86 -13.82
N GLU A 45 -22.18 -6.03 -15.04
CA GLU A 45 -21.43 -7.24 -15.45
C GLU A 45 -20.05 -7.31 -14.79
N VAL A 46 -19.46 -6.16 -14.46
CA VAL A 46 -18.11 -6.03 -13.89
C VAL A 46 -18.11 -5.01 -12.76
N LYS A 47 -17.41 -5.35 -11.67
CA LYS A 47 -17.04 -4.38 -10.64
C LYS A 47 -15.85 -3.54 -11.12
N PRO A 48 -15.97 -2.22 -11.28
CA PRO A 48 -14.84 -1.37 -11.65
C PRO A 48 -13.76 -1.38 -10.58
N ARG A 49 -12.49 -1.26 -11.00
CA ARG A 49 -11.33 -1.14 -10.08
C ARG A 49 -11.25 0.27 -9.49
N ALA A 50 -10.51 0.43 -8.39
CA ALA A 50 -10.26 1.72 -7.74
C ALA A 50 -9.83 2.82 -8.74
N TYR A 51 -8.90 2.50 -9.64
CA TYR A 51 -8.46 3.43 -10.69
C TYR A 51 -9.61 3.90 -11.60
N SER A 52 -10.45 2.98 -12.08
CA SER A 52 -11.60 3.31 -12.93
C SER A 52 -12.63 4.14 -12.18
N LEU A 53 -12.86 3.85 -10.90
CA LEU A 53 -13.76 4.64 -10.07
C LEU A 53 -13.25 6.05 -9.86
N ASN A 54 -11.97 6.22 -9.59
CA ASN A 54 -11.37 7.56 -9.46
C ASN A 54 -11.57 8.38 -10.75
N LYS A 55 -11.35 7.76 -11.92
CA LYS A 55 -11.59 8.42 -13.21
C LYS A 55 -13.06 8.76 -13.45
N LEU A 56 -13.98 7.87 -13.06
CA LEU A 56 -15.41 8.12 -13.15
C LEU A 56 -15.85 9.21 -12.17
N SER A 57 -15.34 9.21 -10.94
CA SER A 57 -15.59 10.21 -9.92
C SER A 57 -15.15 11.59 -10.38
N GLU A 58 -13.93 11.68 -10.95
CA GLU A 58 -13.36 12.91 -11.51
C GLU A 58 -14.18 13.44 -12.70
N ALA A 59 -14.61 12.56 -13.62
CA ALA A 59 -15.37 12.98 -14.79
C ALA A 59 -16.82 13.36 -14.50
N LEU A 60 -17.40 12.82 -13.42
CA LEU A 60 -18.81 12.99 -13.06
C LEU A 60 -19.00 13.89 -11.83
N ASP A 61 -17.92 14.40 -11.24
CA ASP A 61 -17.90 15.17 -9.98
C ASP A 61 -18.71 14.50 -8.86
N THR A 62 -18.55 13.18 -8.72
CA THR A 62 -19.30 12.38 -7.74
C THR A 62 -18.39 11.38 -7.04
N THR A 63 -18.77 10.90 -5.86
CA THR A 63 -18.00 9.89 -5.12
C THR A 63 -18.67 8.53 -5.28
N PHE A 64 -17.97 7.59 -5.91
CA PHE A 64 -18.39 6.18 -5.87
C PHE A 64 -17.80 5.52 -4.62
N GLU A 65 -18.60 5.36 -3.58
CA GLU A 65 -18.18 4.63 -2.39
C GLU A 65 -18.09 3.13 -2.70
N ILE A 66 -16.86 2.64 -2.90
CA ILE A 66 -16.61 1.21 -2.81
C ILE A 66 -15.93 0.96 -1.48
N SER A 67 -16.49 0.04 -0.71
CA SER A 67 -15.79 -0.57 0.42
C SER A 67 -14.55 -1.32 -0.11
N THR A 68 -13.45 -0.60 -0.31
CA THR A 68 -12.17 -1.12 -0.80
C THR A 68 -11.45 -1.83 0.33
N LYS A 69 -11.90 -3.04 0.68
CA LYS A 69 -11.12 -3.93 1.55
C LYS A 69 -10.01 -4.67 0.78
N GLU A 70 -10.19 -4.94 -0.51
CA GLU A 70 -9.21 -5.71 -1.31
C GLU A 70 -7.82 -5.04 -1.42
N SER A 71 -7.73 -3.72 -1.62
CA SER A 71 -6.44 -3.04 -1.77
C SER A 71 -5.72 -2.78 -0.44
N GLN A 72 -6.42 -2.89 0.69
CA GLN A 72 -5.86 -2.69 2.03
C GLN A 72 -5.16 -3.96 2.53
N ILE A 73 -5.62 -5.15 2.12
CA ILE A 73 -5.07 -6.43 2.62
C ILE A 73 -3.64 -6.65 2.09
N GLU A 74 -3.38 -6.28 0.84
CA GLU A 74 -2.07 -6.47 0.21
C GLU A 74 -1.04 -5.41 0.66
N SER A 75 -1.47 -4.16 0.90
CA SER A 75 -0.58 -3.12 1.43
C SER A 75 -0.29 -3.29 2.94
N SER A 76 -1.30 -3.68 3.73
CA SER A 76 -1.12 -3.91 5.18
C SER A 76 -0.26 -5.13 5.49
N SER A 77 -0.39 -6.21 4.71
CA SER A 77 0.45 -7.41 4.82
C SER A 77 1.93 -7.08 4.63
N ASN A 78 2.25 -6.29 3.60
CA ASN A 78 3.63 -5.88 3.31
C ASN A 78 4.24 -4.93 4.35
N ILE A 79 3.42 -4.16 5.07
CA ILE A 79 3.90 -3.29 6.17
C ILE A 79 4.11 -4.12 7.44
N ALA A 80 3.18 -5.03 7.76
CA ALA A 80 3.28 -5.91 8.93
C ALA A 80 4.53 -6.78 8.87
N ILE A 81 4.81 -7.39 7.72
CA ILE A 81 6.03 -8.20 7.51
C ILE A 81 7.30 -7.35 7.71
N LYS A 82 7.31 -6.10 7.20
CA LYS A 82 8.46 -5.19 7.39
C LYS A 82 8.70 -4.83 8.85
N LEU A 83 7.64 -4.59 9.62
CA LEU A 83 7.75 -4.32 11.05
C LEU A 83 8.30 -5.54 11.81
N ILE A 84 7.81 -6.74 11.50
CA ILE A 84 8.29 -7.99 12.12
C ILE A 84 9.79 -8.19 11.82
N VAL A 85 10.21 -8.02 10.57
CA VAL A 85 11.64 -8.13 10.19
C VAL A 85 12.48 -7.03 10.85
N SER A 86 11.97 -5.81 10.94
CA SER A 86 12.63 -4.68 11.60
C SER A 86 12.89 -4.97 13.08
N ILE A 87 11.88 -5.44 13.81
CA ILE A 87 11.98 -5.81 15.23
C ILE A 87 12.91 -7.02 15.42
N GLY A 88 12.79 -8.04 14.56
CA GLY A 88 13.65 -9.23 14.61
C GLY A 88 15.13 -8.89 14.38
N SER A 89 15.43 -7.97 13.46
CA SER A 89 16.80 -7.53 13.20
C SER A 89 17.45 -6.86 14.42
N LEU A 90 16.68 -6.04 15.15
CA LEU A 90 17.16 -5.39 16.37
C LEU A 90 17.46 -6.44 17.45
N PHE A 91 16.55 -7.39 17.65
CA PHE A 91 16.71 -8.45 18.65
C PHE A 91 17.92 -9.34 18.36
N LEU A 92 18.13 -9.75 17.10
CA LEU A 92 19.28 -10.54 16.69
C LEU A 92 20.61 -9.81 16.92
N ILE A 93 20.66 -8.53 16.59
CA ILE A 93 21.88 -7.73 16.76
C ILE A 93 22.19 -7.51 18.25
N ILE A 94 21.18 -7.29 19.09
CA ILE A 94 21.36 -7.20 20.55
C ILE A 94 21.90 -8.53 21.11
N LEU A 95 21.33 -9.66 20.70
CA LEU A 95 21.80 -10.98 21.14
C LEU A 95 23.24 -11.25 20.70
N GLY A 96 23.56 -10.97 19.43
CA GLY A 96 24.92 -11.13 18.90
C GLY A 96 25.91 -10.23 19.63
N ALA A 97 25.52 -8.99 19.91
CA ALA A 97 26.37 -8.04 20.63
C ALA A 97 26.63 -8.48 22.07
N MET A 98 25.60 -8.96 22.76
CA MET A 98 25.73 -9.52 24.12
C MET A 98 26.58 -10.78 24.16
N ALA A 99 26.41 -11.69 23.19
CA ALA A 99 27.21 -12.91 23.09
C ALA A 99 28.69 -12.61 22.85
N PHE A 100 28.99 -11.63 22.00
CA PHE A 100 30.34 -11.16 21.75
C PHE A 100 30.98 -10.60 23.02
N LEU A 101 30.30 -9.67 23.69
CA LEU A 101 30.78 -9.08 24.95
C LEU A 101 30.96 -10.12 26.07
N SER A 102 30.11 -11.14 26.11
CA SER A 102 30.23 -12.22 27.10
C SER A 102 31.46 -13.12 26.87
N GLN A 103 31.93 -13.24 25.64
CA GLN A 103 33.05 -14.13 25.28
C GLN A 103 34.38 -13.39 25.22
N SER A 104 34.34 -12.07 25.01
CA SER A 104 35.52 -11.24 24.78
C SER A 104 36.14 -10.77 26.11
N ASN A 105 37.06 -11.57 26.66
CA ASN A 105 37.71 -11.25 27.95
C ASN A 105 38.56 -9.97 27.95
N SER A 106 39.12 -9.58 26.81
CA SER A 106 40.02 -8.42 26.68
C SER A 106 39.34 -7.21 26.06
N PHE A 107 38.08 -7.31 25.64
CA PHE A 107 37.37 -6.21 24.98
C PHE A 107 36.21 -5.73 25.86
N PRO A 108 35.97 -4.41 25.97
CA PRO A 108 36.78 -3.31 25.42
C PRO A 108 38.03 -2.99 26.28
N GLU A 109 39.17 -2.68 25.66
CA GLU A 109 40.38 -2.22 26.39
C GLU A 109 40.29 -0.73 26.75
N THR A 110 39.59 0.04 25.92
CA THR A 110 39.37 1.48 26.08
C THR A 110 37.91 1.86 25.88
N ASP A 111 37.48 2.96 26.50
CA ASP A 111 36.14 3.52 26.29
C ASP A 111 35.89 3.87 24.81
N PHE A 112 36.95 4.26 24.10
CA PHE A 112 36.90 4.56 22.67
C PHE A 112 36.53 3.32 21.84
N GLU A 113 37.11 2.16 22.13
CA GLU A 113 36.77 0.90 21.45
C GLU A 113 35.29 0.52 21.63
N LEU A 114 34.75 0.70 22.84
CA LEU A 114 33.35 0.45 23.11
C LEU A 114 32.44 1.40 22.31
N GLN A 115 32.82 2.69 22.22
CA GLN A 115 32.07 3.68 21.43
C GLN A 115 32.10 3.36 19.93
N VAL A 116 33.26 2.98 19.40
CA VAL A 116 33.42 2.58 17.98
C VAL A 116 32.59 1.34 17.67
N TYR A 117 32.55 0.37 18.59
CA TYR A 117 31.73 -0.83 18.46
C TYR A 117 30.23 -0.51 18.38
N TRP A 118 29.71 0.30 19.31
CA TRP A 118 28.31 0.74 19.27
C TRP A 118 27.99 1.56 18.01
N PHE A 119 28.93 2.40 17.57
CA PHE A 119 28.78 3.16 16.32
C PHE A 119 28.59 2.23 15.11
N PHE A 120 29.43 1.21 14.95
CA PHE A 120 29.29 0.26 13.84
C PHE A 120 28.01 -0.58 13.92
N ILE A 121 27.58 -0.97 15.13
CA ILE A 121 26.30 -1.66 15.35
C ILE A 121 25.13 -0.78 14.89
N VAL A 122 25.08 0.48 15.32
CA VAL A 122 24.00 1.41 14.95
C VAL A 122 24.04 1.71 13.45
N LEU A 123 25.22 1.90 12.87
CA LEU A 123 25.39 2.11 11.44
C LEU A 123 24.84 0.93 10.62
N ALA A 124 25.21 -0.30 11.00
CA ALA A 124 24.70 -1.52 10.35
C ALA A 124 23.17 -1.64 10.49
N LEU A 125 22.62 -1.37 11.68
CA LEU A 125 21.18 -1.35 11.93
C LEU A 125 20.46 -0.36 11.00
N VAL A 126 20.94 0.88 10.92
CA VAL A 126 20.33 1.91 10.08
C VAL A 126 20.34 1.50 8.61
N LEU A 127 21.45 0.94 8.12
CA LEU A 127 21.55 0.46 6.73
C LEU A 127 20.56 -0.67 6.42
N ILE A 128 20.43 -1.64 7.34
CA ILE A 128 19.46 -2.75 7.21
C ILE A 128 18.03 -2.21 7.16
N GLN A 129 17.69 -1.26 8.04
CA GLN A 129 16.38 -0.62 8.03
C GLN A 129 16.13 0.14 6.72
N VAL A 130 17.09 0.95 6.26
CA VAL A 130 16.95 1.65 4.98
C VAL A 130 16.74 0.68 3.83
N PHE A 131 17.43 -0.46 3.80
CA PHE A 131 17.26 -1.47 2.77
C PHE A 131 15.86 -2.12 2.79
N ILE A 132 15.36 -2.52 3.97
CA ILE A 132 14.04 -3.12 4.17
C ILE A 132 12.93 -2.15 3.71
N TRP A 133 13.06 -0.86 4.04
CA TRP A 133 12.04 0.14 3.75
C TRP A 133 12.14 0.69 2.32
N LYS A 134 13.35 0.79 1.75
CA LYS A 134 13.56 1.17 0.34
C LYS A 134 12.99 0.14 -0.63
N SER A 135 13.07 -1.15 -0.31
CA SER A 135 12.45 -2.23 -1.09
C SER A 135 10.92 -2.14 -1.16
N SER A 136 10.28 -1.26 -0.40
CA SER A 136 8.82 -1.04 -0.46
C SER A 136 8.37 -0.11 -1.59
N LYS A 137 9.28 0.67 -2.17
CA LYS A 137 8.93 1.81 -3.03
C LYS A 137 9.15 1.55 -4.54
N ASN A 138 9.65 0.37 -4.88
CA ASN A 138 9.79 -0.13 -6.25
C ASN A 138 8.74 -1.22 -6.50
#